data_AF-A0A167DGB1-F1
#
_entry.id   AF-A0A167DGB1-F1
#
_cell.length_a   1.000
_cell.length_b   1.000
_cell.length_c   1.000
_cell.angle_alpha   90.00
_cell.angle_beta   90.00
_cell.angle_gamma   90.00
#
_symmetry.space_group_name_H-M   'P 1'
#
loop_
_entity.id
_entity.type
_entity.pdbx_description
1 polymer ?
#
loop_
_entity_poly.entity_id
_entity_poly.type
_entity_poly.pdbx_seq_one_letter_code
_entity_poly.pdbx_strand_id
1 'polypeptide(L)' 'MSNITVTVNATEYPPQLKHKVIFQTYNQLKPSEAMLLVNDHDPVPLRFQFESMHPNEFTWEYLEQGPDMFQVKISKF' A
#
# COMPACT_ATOMS: atom_id res chain seq x y z
N MET A 1 -2.81 -16.63 -4.62
CA MET A 1 -2.77 -15.64 -3.53
C MET A 1 -1.40 -15.00 -3.54
N SER A 2 -1.30 -13.69 -3.67
CA SER A 2 -0.02 -12.99 -3.65
C SER A 2 0.54 -12.96 -2.23
N ASN A 3 1.82 -13.26 -2.07
CA ASN A 3 2.51 -13.24 -0.77
C ASN A 3 3.03 -11.83 -0.48
N ILE A 4 2.94 -11.42 0.78
CA ILE A 4 3.53 -10.16 1.24
C ILE A 4 5.04 -10.35 1.26
N THR A 5 5.78 -9.59 0.46
CA THR A 5 7.24 -9.65 0.37
C THR A 5 7.93 -8.47 1.05
N VAL A 6 7.20 -7.37 1.27
CA VAL A 6 7.72 -6.14 1.88
C VAL A 6 6.63 -5.44 2.70
N THR A 7 7.03 -4.79 3.78
CA THR A 7 6.15 -3.95 4.62
C THR A 7 6.65 -2.52 4.60
N VAL A 8 5.73 -1.57 4.41
CA VAL A 8 5.97 -0.13 4.47
C VAL A 8 5.12 0.46 5.57
N ASN A 9 5.78 0.94 6.62
CA ASN A 9 5.14 1.73 7.66
C ASN A 9 5.15 3.20 7.26
N ALA A 10 3.99 3.75 6.89
CA ALA A 10 3.86 5.11 6.38
C ALA A 10 4.23 6.17 7.44
N THR A 11 4.10 5.84 8.73
CA THR A 11 4.39 6.75 9.85
C THR A 11 5.88 6.99 10.05
N GLU A 12 6.74 6.11 9.53
CA GLU A 12 8.20 6.25 9.59
C GLU A 12 8.74 7.29 8.60
N TYR A 13 7.91 7.73 7.64
CA TYR A 13 8.33 8.65 6.59
C TYR A 13 7.70 10.04 6.76
N PRO A 14 8.48 11.12 6.52
CA PRO A 14 7.93 12.46 6.46
C PRO A 14 6.78 12.58 5.44
N PRO A 15 5.78 13.45 5.65
CA PRO A 15 4.62 13.57 4.76
C PRO A 15 4.94 13.74 3.28
N GLN A 16 5.97 14.52 2.98
CA GLN A 16 6.45 14.77 1.62
C GLN A 16 7.14 13.57 0.95
N LEU A 17 7.61 12.58 1.72
CA LEU A 17 8.31 11.39 1.21
C LEU A 17 7.44 10.13 1.24
N LYS A 18 6.45 10.04 2.15
CA LYS A 18 5.69 8.81 2.38
C LYS A 18 5.06 8.25 1.10
N HIS A 19 4.39 9.09 0.30
CA HIS A 19 3.76 8.65 -0.96
C HIS A 19 4.81 8.16 -1.95
N LYS A 20 5.92 8.91 -2.09
CA LYS A 20 7.01 8.53 -2.99
C LYS A 20 7.56 7.14 -2.65
N VAL A 21 7.81 6.86 -1.37
CA VAL A 21 8.33 5.56 -0.94
C VAL A 21 7.31 4.45 -1.18
N ILE A 22 6.03 4.66 -0.87
CA ILE A 22 4.97 3.67 -1.09
C ILE A 22 4.87 3.30 -2.58
N PHE A 23 4.78 4.29 -3.46
CA PHE A 23 4.70 4.04 -4.91
C PHE A 23 5.98 3.43 -5.47
N GLN A 24 7.16 3.87 -5.01
CA GLN A 24 8.43 3.24 -5.42
C GLN A 24 8.49 1.78 -4.99
N THR A 25 8.05 1.47 -3.77
CA THR A 25 8.00 0.09 -3.26
C THR A 25 7.04 -0.76 -4.09
N TYR A 26 5.83 -0.27 -4.35
CA TYR A 26 4.86 -0.96 -5.19
C TYR A 26 5.39 -1.21 -6.61
N ASN A 27 6.03 -0.20 -7.22
CA ASN A 27 6.57 -0.34 -8.57
C ASN A 27 7.68 -1.39 -8.66
N GLN A 28 8.42 -1.62 -7.57
CA GLN A 28 9.46 -2.65 -7.48
C GLN A 28 8.92 -4.06 -7.27
N LEU A 29 7.66 -4.22 -6.88
CA LEU A 29 7.03 -5.54 -6.77
C LEU A 29 7.02 -6.25 -8.12
N LYS A 30 7.25 -7.56 -8.09
CA LYS A 30 7.03 -8.44 -9.24
C LYS A 30 5.53 -8.77 -9.35
N PRO A 31 5.07 -9.20 -10.54
CA PRO A 31 3.75 -9.81 -10.67
C PRO A 31 3.53 -10.92 -9.63
N SER A 32 2.34 -10.97 -9.05
CA SER A 32 1.96 -11.90 -7.97
C SER A 32 2.65 -11.68 -6.61
N GLU A 33 3.41 -10.59 -6.43
CA GLU A 33 3.87 -10.14 -5.11
C GLU A 33 2.89 -9.12 -4.50
N ALA A 34 3.00 -8.94 -3.18
CA ALA A 34 2.24 -7.93 -2.46
C ALA A 34 3.14 -7.17 -1.48
N MET A 35 2.76 -5.94 -1.19
CA MET A 35 3.29 -5.19 -0.05
C MET A 35 2.22 -5.01 1.01
N LEU A 36 2.66 -4.89 2.27
CA LEU A 36 1.82 -4.48 3.39
C LEU A 36 2.07 -3.00 3.68
N LEU A 37 1.03 -2.19 3.58
CA LEU A 37 1.02 -0.80 4.01
C LEU A 37 0.46 -0.74 5.44
N VAL A 38 1.23 -0.16 6.37
CA VAL A 38 0.78 0.13 7.74
C VAL A 38 0.68 1.64 7.90
N ASN A 39 -0.45 2.12 8.42
CA ASN A 39 -0.71 3.55 8.60
C ASN A 39 -1.52 3.80 9.90
N ASP A 40 -1.39 5.00 10.46
CA ASP A 40 -2.10 5.46 11.66
C ASP A 40 -3.50 6.06 11.38
N HIS A 41 -3.91 6.11 10.11
CA HIS A 41 -5.22 6.54 9.64
C HIS A 41 -5.62 5.79 8.37
N ASP A 42 -6.91 5.83 8.01
CA ASP A 42 -7.41 5.16 6.81
C ASP A 42 -6.78 5.76 5.53
N PRO A 43 -6.04 4.98 4.72
CA PRO A 43 -5.37 5.45 3.52
C PRO A 43 -6.29 5.61 2.29
N VAL A 44 -7.55 6.02 2.47
CA VAL A 44 -8.54 6.22 1.39
C VAL A 44 -8.03 7.11 0.24
N PRO A 45 -7.41 8.28 0.49
CA PRO A 45 -6.91 9.12 -0.61
C PRO A 45 -5.82 8.43 -1.43
N LEU A 46 -4.99 7.63 -0.77
CA LEU A 46 -3.93 6.87 -1.42
C LEU A 46 -4.51 5.77 -2.32
N ARG A 47 -5.57 5.09 -1.86
CA ARG A 47 -6.30 4.10 -2.69
C ARG A 47 -6.76 4.71 -4.01
N PHE A 48 -7.41 5.87 -3.97
CA PHE A 48 -7.87 6.54 -5.18
C PHE A 48 -6.70 6.93 -6.11
N GLN A 49 -5.57 7.34 -5.54
CA GLN A 49 -4.37 7.62 -6.32
C GLN A 49 -3.83 6.36 -7.02
N PHE A 50 -3.86 5.20 -6.34
CA PHE A 50 -3.53 3.91 -6.95
C PHE A 50 -4.50 3.54 -8.07
N GLU A 51 -5.82 3.67 -7.87
CA GLU A 51 -6.84 3.40 -8.90
C GLU A 51 -6.62 4.26 -10.16
N SER A 52 -6.18 5.52 -9.98
CA SER A 52 -5.87 6.43 -11.10
C SER A 52 -4.55 6.11 -11.81
N MET A 53 -3.54 5.61 -11.09
CA MET A 53 -2.19 5.38 -11.65
C MET A 53 -1.98 3.97 -12.18
N HIS A 54 -2.67 2.98 -11.59
CA HIS A 54 -2.51 1.54 -11.85
C HIS A 54 -3.87 0.87 -12.11
N PRO A 55 -4.66 1.33 -13.08
CA PRO A 55 -6.02 0.82 -13.29
C PRO A 55 -5.99 -0.67 -13.65
N ASN A 56 -6.69 -1.49 -12.85
CA ASN A 56 -6.77 -2.96 -13.01
C ASN A 56 -5.43 -3.72 -12.84
N GLU A 57 -4.40 -3.10 -12.26
CA GLU A 57 -3.08 -3.73 -12.06
C GLU A 57 -2.82 -4.15 -10.61
N PHE A 58 -3.72 -3.85 -9.67
CA PHE A 58 -3.55 -4.15 -8.25
C PHE A 58 -4.83 -4.61 -7.55
N THR A 59 -4.66 -5.20 -6.36
CA THR A 59 -5.73 -5.33 -5.37
C THR A 59 -5.46 -4.50 -4.13
N TRP A 60 -6.53 -4.12 -3.45
CA TRP A 60 -6.50 -3.40 -2.18
C TRP A 60 -7.32 -4.17 -1.15
N GLU A 61 -6.65 -4.80 -0.19
CA GLU A 61 -7.27 -5.65 0.82
C GLU A 61 -6.91 -5.12 2.21
N TYR A 62 -7.91 -4.75 3.01
CA TYR A 62 -7.69 -4.41 4.41
C TYR A 62 -7.48 -5.69 5.22
N LEU A 63 -6.34 -5.76 5.92
CA LEU A 63 -6.08 -6.77 6.94
C LEU A 63 -6.49 -6.28 8.34
N GLU A 64 -6.41 -4.95 8.55
CA GLU A 64 -6.85 -4.27 9.78
C GLU A 64 -7.36 -2.87 9.42
N GLN A 65 -8.48 -2.45 10.03
CA GLN A 65 -9.13 -1.18 9.75
C GLN A 65 -9.53 -0.44 11.03
N GLY A 66 -8.52 -0.16 11.87
CA GLY A 66 -8.63 0.77 12.99
C GLY A 66 -9.22 0.21 14.29
N PRO A 67 -9.39 1.07 15.30
CA PRO A 67 -9.22 2.54 15.24
C PRO A 67 -7.75 3.02 15.26
N ASP A 68 -6.84 2.23 15.82
CA ASP A 68 -5.46 2.67 16.08
C ASP A 68 -4.47 2.33 14.95
N MET A 69 -4.81 1.35 14.10
CA MET A 69 -3.93 0.86 13.05
C MET A 69 -4.71 0.44 11.81
N PHE A 70 -4.19 0.82 10.65
CA PHE A 70 -4.71 0.42 9.35
C PHE A 70 -3.64 -0.37 8.62
N GLN A 71 -3.94 -1.63 8.33
CA GLN A 71 -3.07 -2.51 7.57
C GLN A 71 -3.74 -2.86 6.25
N VAL A 72 -3.10 -2.51 5.15
CA VAL A 72 -3.60 -2.77 3.80
C VAL A 72 -2.59 -3.60 3.04
N LYS A 73 -3.01 -4.76 2.56
CA LYS A 73 -2.28 -5.55 1.59
C LYS A 73 -2.57 -5.03 0.18
N ILE A 74 -1.52 -4.60 -0.51
CA ILE A 74 -1.57 -4.13 -1.88
C ILE A 74 -0.86 -5.16 -2.75
N SER A 75 -1.60 -5.90 -3.57
CA SER A 75 -1.03 -6.94 -4.44
C SER A 75 -0.89 -6.45 -5.87
N LYS A 76 0.17 -6.86 -6.57
CA LYS A 76 0.42 -6.52 -7.98
C LYS A 76 0.14 -7.71 -8.90
N PHE A 77 -0.49 -7.45 -10.04
CA PHE A 77 -0.73 -8.43 -11.10
C PHE A 77 0.25 -8.33 -12.26
#